data_AF-A0A810L8Z6-F1
#
_entry.id   AF-A0A810L8Z6-F1
#
_cell.length_a   1.000
_cell.length_b   1.000
_cell.length_c   1.000
_cell.angle_alpha   90.00
_cell.angle_beta   90.00
_cell.angle_gamma   90.00
#
_symmetry.space_group_name_H-M   'P 1'
#
loop_
_entity.id
_entity.type
_entity.pdbx_description
1 polymer ?
#
loop_
_entity_poly.entity_id
_entity_poly.type
_entity_poly.pdbx_seq_one_letter_code
_entity_poly.pdbx_strand_id
1 'polypeptide(L)'
;MGEDRVVSAPAEPSAPAPPREPAATPPARIEPAVAEPRPSSAVVTGSVQLAPADLADAQVRALRLFGDPVLRTECEPVASYDAELRALVRDLTRTLAEERGAGLAAPQIGVSARVFVFDVPGPDGRVSGHLVNPGLDFPDDDEQDGPEGCLSIPGLYFDTKRRQNVVAKGFNAYGDPVQVVGTGLMARCLQHETDHLDGVLFVDRLDAATRREAMRAIRDADWSGEAAPTVKVSPHHIHGRLG
;
A
#
# COMPACT_ATOMS: atom_id res chain seq x y z
N MET A 1 -54.37 -73.37 19.09
CA MET A 1 -52.99 -72.93 18.88
C MET A 1 -53.01 -72.02 17.67
N GLY A 2 -53.25 -70.72 17.89
CA GLY A 2 -53.30 -69.69 16.85
C GLY A 2 -52.15 -68.73 17.12
N GLU A 3 -51.25 -68.60 16.14
CA GLU A 3 -50.15 -67.65 16.13
C GLU A 3 -50.66 -66.32 15.57
N ASP A 4 -50.81 -65.30 16.42
CA ASP A 4 -51.08 -63.93 15.97
C ASP A 4 -49.76 -63.28 15.50
N ARG A 5 -49.58 -63.26 14.17
CA ARG A 5 -48.55 -62.45 13.50
C ARG A 5 -48.95 -60.98 13.56
N VAL A 6 -48.23 -60.20 14.35
CA VAL A 6 -48.24 -58.74 14.27
C VAL A 6 -47.54 -58.32 12.97
N VAL A 7 -48.31 -57.80 12.01
CA VAL A 7 -47.77 -57.17 10.79
C VAL A 7 -47.48 -55.71 11.11
N SER A 8 -46.20 -55.34 11.09
CA SER A 8 -45.72 -53.97 11.24
C SER A 8 -46.02 -53.17 9.95
N ALA A 9 -46.66 -52.01 10.09
CA ALA A 9 -46.88 -51.09 8.98
C ALA A 9 -45.54 -50.45 8.52
N PRO A 10 -45.35 -50.17 7.23
CA PRO A 10 -44.16 -49.50 6.74
C PRO A 10 -44.16 -48.01 7.12
N ALA A 11 -42.99 -47.49 7.51
CA ALA A 11 -42.78 -46.07 7.78
C ALA A 11 -42.85 -45.25 6.48
N GLU A 12 -43.59 -44.14 6.51
CA GLU A 12 -43.65 -43.18 5.40
C GLU A 12 -42.31 -42.46 5.22
N PRO A 13 -41.90 -42.14 3.97
CA PRO A 13 -40.68 -41.39 3.73
C PRO A 13 -40.85 -39.92 4.13
N SER A 14 -39.89 -39.42 4.92
CA SER A 14 -39.77 -38.01 5.30
C SER A 14 -39.64 -37.12 4.06
N ALA A 15 -40.45 -36.05 3.99
CA ALA A 15 -40.36 -35.04 2.95
C ALA A 15 -38.97 -34.35 2.93
N PRO A 16 -38.46 -33.94 1.76
CA PRO A 16 -37.21 -33.19 1.66
C PRO A 16 -37.35 -31.80 2.27
N ALA A 17 -36.28 -31.33 2.93
CA ALA A 17 -36.20 -30.01 3.51
C ALA A 17 -36.36 -28.91 2.44
N PRO A 18 -37.01 -27.78 2.75
CA PRO A 18 -37.15 -26.68 1.82
C PRO A 18 -35.78 -26.10 1.43
N PRO A 19 -35.61 -25.58 0.20
CA PRO A 19 -34.39 -24.93 -0.22
C PRO A 19 -34.11 -23.71 0.68
N ARG A 20 -32.85 -23.53 1.08
CA ARG A 20 -32.42 -22.32 1.79
C ARG A 20 -32.64 -21.11 0.89
N GLU A 21 -33.32 -20.10 1.41
CA GLU A 21 -33.46 -18.81 0.72
C GLU A 21 -32.08 -18.21 0.42
N PRO A 22 -31.90 -17.57 -0.75
CA PRO A 22 -30.67 -16.85 -1.05
C PRO A 22 -30.48 -15.72 -0.02
N ALA A 23 -29.24 -15.54 0.43
CA ALA A 23 -28.89 -14.48 1.36
C ALA A 23 -29.38 -13.13 0.82
N ALA A 24 -30.07 -12.37 1.67
CA ALA A 24 -30.58 -11.05 1.31
C ALA A 24 -29.44 -10.18 0.76
N THR A 25 -29.64 -9.62 -0.43
CA THR A 25 -28.76 -8.60 -1.00
C THR A 25 -28.63 -7.47 0.03
N PRO A 26 -27.41 -7.10 0.47
CA PRO A 26 -27.24 -5.97 1.36
C PRO A 26 -27.89 -4.72 0.74
N PRO A 27 -28.50 -3.83 1.54
CA PRO A 27 -29.12 -2.63 1.01
C PRO A 27 -28.09 -1.82 0.23
N ALA A 28 -28.48 -1.34 -0.95
CA ALA A 28 -27.65 -0.45 -1.75
C ALA A 28 -27.24 0.74 -0.88
N ARG A 29 -25.94 0.93 -0.71
CA ARG A 29 -25.35 2.08 -0.02
C ARG A 29 -25.81 3.32 -0.78
N ILE A 30 -26.44 4.27 -0.08
CA ILE A 30 -26.68 5.60 -0.64
C ILE A 30 -25.30 6.26 -0.71
N GLU A 31 -24.73 6.28 -1.90
CA GLU A 31 -23.47 6.95 -2.19
C GLU A 31 -23.66 8.45 -1.92
N PRO A 32 -22.91 9.08 -0.99
CA PRO A 32 -22.84 10.53 -0.96
C PRO A 32 -22.25 11.00 -2.31
N ALA A 33 -22.68 12.17 -2.79
CA ALA A 33 -22.13 12.74 -4.02
C ALA A 33 -20.61 12.95 -3.86
N VAL A 34 -19.81 12.02 -4.39
CA VAL A 34 -18.37 12.15 -4.51
C VAL A 34 -18.12 13.27 -5.51
N ALA A 35 -17.55 14.39 -5.06
CA ALA A 35 -17.04 15.40 -5.97
C ALA A 35 -16.10 14.71 -6.97
N GLU A 36 -16.27 14.96 -8.28
CA GLU A 36 -15.42 14.30 -9.28
C GLU A 36 -13.94 14.45 -8.92
N PRO A 37 -13.14 13.38 -9.03
CA PRO A 37 -11.74 13.43 -8.63
C PRO A 37 -11.01 14.53 -9.41
N ARG A 38 -10.47 15.51 -8.68
CA ARG A 38 -9.66 16.59 -9.28
C ARG A 38 -8.48 15.97 -10.03
N PRO A 39 -8.14 16.48 -11.24
CA PRO A 39 -7.04 15.93 -12.01
C PRO A 39 -5.73 16.00 -11.22
N SER A 40 -5.02 14.87 -11.16
CA SER A 40 -3.69 14.79 -10.55
C SER A 40 -2.70 15.62 -11.35
N SER A 41 -1.85 16.39 -10.66
CA SER A 41 -0.73 17.10 -11.28
C SER A 41 0.51 17.02 -10.39
N ALA A 42 1.68 17.18 -11.00
CA ALA A 42 2.94 17.22 -10.28
C ALA A 42 3.92 18.20 -10.96
N VAL A 43 4.63 18.97 -10.15
CA VAL A 43 5.79 19.78 -10.57
C VAL A 43 7.00 19.29 -9.81
N VAL A 44 8.05 18.92 -10.53
CA VAL A 44 9.28 18.39 -9.96
C VAL A 44 10.41 19.40 -10.16
N THR A 45 11.15 19.69 -9.08
CA THR A 45 12.39 20.46 -9.11
C THR A 45 13.55 19.56 -8.70
N GLY A 46 14.61 19.52 -9.51
CA GLY A 46 15.74 18.60 -9.36
C GLY A 46 15.53 17.26 -10.07
N SER A 47 16.55 16.39 -10.04
CA SER A 47 16.53 15.09 -10.72
C SER A 47 16.01 13.99 -9.79
N VAL A 48 14.78 13.54 -10.04
CA VAL A 48 14.11 12.47 -9.26
C VAL A 48 14.18 11.10 -9.93
N GLN A 49 14.76 10.98 -11.11
CA GLN A 49 14.94 9.71 -11.80
C GLN A 49 16.38 9.23 -11.64
N LEU A 50 16.57 7.91 -11.57
CA LEU A 50 17.90 7.33 -11.70
C LEU A 50 18.45 7.56 -13.11
N ALA A 51 19.77 7.70 -13.22
CA ALA A 51 20.42 7.69 -14.51
C ALA A 51 20.20 6.34 -15.21
N PRO A 52 20.06 6.28 -16.55
CA PRO A 52 19.82 5.04 -17.27
C PRO A 52 20.85 3.93 -16.99
N ALA A 53 22.12 4.30 -16.77
CA ALA A 53 23.18 3.35 -16.42
C ALA A 53 22.94 2.65 -15.08
N ASP A 54 22.25 3.31 -14.14
CA ASP A 54 21.95 2.78 -12.82
C ASP A 54 20.70 1.87 -12.80
N LEU A 55 19.98 1.72 -13.92
CA LEU A 55 18.83 0.82 -14.05
C LEU A 55 19.20 -0.61 -14.48
N ALA A 56 20.45 -0.86 -14.88
CA ALA A 56 20.93 -2.19 -15.21
C ALA A 56 20.87 -3.14 -13.99
N ASP A 57 20.62 -4.43 -14.24
CA ASP A 57 20.59 -5.50 -13.21
C ASP A 57 19.55 -5.31 -12.09
N ALA A 58 18.42 -4.66 -12.40
CA ALA A 58 17.32 -4.48 -11.48
C ALA A 58 16.66 -5.82 -11.11
N GLN A 59 16.40 -6.04 -9.82
CA GLN A 59 15.71 -7.24 -9.35
C GLN A 59 14.30 -6.89 -8.87
N VAL A 60 13.33 -7.73 -9.23
CA VAL A 60 12.01 -7.71 -8.60
C VAL A 60 12.14 -8.33 -7.21
N ARG A 61 11.65 -7.62 -6.20
CA ARG A 61 11.74 -8.02 -4.79
C ARG A 61 10.38 -8.47 -4.30
N ALA A 62 10.35 -9.49 -3.44
CA ALA A 62 9.11 -9.94 -2.83
C ALA A 62 8.53 -8.86 -1.90
N LEU A 63 7.23 -8.60 -2.06
CA LEU A 63 6.50 -7.67 -1.21
C LEU A 63 6.31 -8.20 0.20
N ARG A 64 6.28 -7.28 1.16
CA ARG A 64 5.90 -7.53 2.55
C ARG A 64 4.42 -7.27 2.68
N LEU A 65 3.71 -8.24 3.24
CA LEU A 65 2.27 -8.17 3.43
C LEU A 65 1.94 -7.75 4.86
N PHE A 66 0.71 -7.24 5.03
CA PHE A 66 0.19 -6.83 6.33
C PHE A 66 0.37 -7.94 7.37
N GLY A 67 0.96 -7.56 8.51
CA GLY A 67 1.35 -8.48 9.57
C GLY A 67 2.86 -8.62 9.72
N ASP A 68 3.64 -8.33 8.66
CA ASP A 68 5.10 -8.24 8.76
C ASP A 68 5.50 -7.02 9.63
N PRO A 69 6.23 -7.21 10.76
CA PRO A 69 6.62 -6.14 11.66
C PRO A 69 7.42 -5.00 11.00
N VAL A 70 8.12 -5.27 9.90
CA VAL A 70 8.89 -4.24 9.19
C VAL A 70 7.99 -3.10 8.66
N LEU A 71 6.72 -3.40 8.35
CA LEU A 71 5.74 -2.42 7.89
C LEU A 71 5.22 -1.51 9.02
N ARG A 72 5.54 -1.82 10.27
CA ARG A 72 5.11 -1.11 11.48
C ARG A 72 6.27 -0.42 12.19
N THR A 73 7.48 -0.55 11.66
CA THR A 73 8.69 0.01 12.25
C THR A 73 9.04 1.28 11.52
N GLU A 74 9.25 2.37 12.26
CA GLU A 74 9.77 3.62 11.70
C GLU A 74 11.13 3.37 11.03
N CYS A 75 11.29 3.86 9.81
CA CYS A 75 12.49 3.65 9.02
C CYS A 75 13.62 4.59 9.45
N GLU A 76 14.84 4.05 9.49
CA GLU A 76 16.06 4.82 9.73
C GLU A 76 16.33 5.82 8.58
N PRO A 77 16.71 7.07 8.87
CA PRO A 77 17.16 8.01 7.87
C PRO A 77 18.38 7.50 7.09
N VAL A 78 18.39 7.72 5.78
CA VAL A 78 19.55 7.41 4.93
C VAL A 78 20.63 8.47 5.14
N ALA A 79 21.84 8.10 5.55
CA ALA A 79 22.96 9.08 5.65
C ALA A 79 24.04 8.93 4.58
N SER A 80 24.06 7.82 3.82
CA SER A 80 25.03 7.56 2.76
C SER A 80 24.35 7.44 1.41
N TYR A 81 24.84 8.18 0.41
CA TYR A 81 24.29 8.22 -0.96
C TYR A 81 25.22 7.48 -1.94
N ASP A 82 25.36 6.18 -1.72
CA ASP A 82 26.31 5.32 -2.39
C ASP A 82 25.64 4.39 -3.43
N ALA A 83 26.40 3.42 -3.93
CA ALA A 83 25.92 2.46 -4.93
C ALA A 83 24.84 1.52 -4.39
N GLU A 84 24.81 1.25 -3.09
CA GLU A 84 23.81 0.38 -2.48
C GLU A 84 22.45 1.10 -2.40
N LEU A 85 22.44 2.39 -2.08
CA LEU A 85 21.22 3.21 -2.18
C LEU A 85 20.66 3.22 -3.61
N ARG A 86 21.53 3.38 -4.63
CA ARG A 86 21.09 3.35 -6.03
C ARG A 86 20.54 1.99 -6.43
N ALA A 87 21.15 0.90 -5.95
CA ALA A 87 20.65 -0.45 -6.17
C ALA A 87 19.27 -0.66 -5.50
N LEU A 88 19.06 -0.13 -4.29
CA LEU A 88 17.77 -0.16 -3.60
C LEU A 88 16.69 0.59 -4.38
N VAL A 89 16.97 1.82 -4.81
CA VAL A 89 16.02 2.62 -5.61
C VAL A 89 15.68 1.89 -6.91
N ARG A 90 16.67 1.32 -7.59
CA ARG A 90 16.44 0.53 -8.82
C ARG A 90 15.53 -0.67 -8.57
N ASP A 91 15.80 -1.46 -7.54
CA ASP A 91 15.00 -2.64 -7.19
C ASP A 91 13.55 -2.23 -6.84
N LEU A 92 13.38 -1.12 -6.11
CA LEU A 92 12.07 -0.54 -5.83
C LEU A 92 11.35 -0.13 -7.11
N THR A 93 12.01 0.62 -8.00
CA THR A 93 11.42 1.05 -9.28
C THR A 93 11.01 -0.15 -10.13
N ARG A 94 11.86 -1.18 -10.23
CA ARG A 94 11.56 -2.39 -11.01
C ARG A 94 10.41 -3.19 -10.41
N THR A 95 10.37 -3.32 -9.08
CA THR A 95 9.28 -4.00 -8.37
C THR A 95 7.97 -3.25 -8.56
N LEU A 96 7.96 -1.92 -8.39
CA LEU A 96 6.77 -1.10 -8.62
C LEU A 96 6.20 -1.27 -10.04
N ALA A 97 7.08 -1.29 -11.04
CA ALA A 97 6.68 -1.46 -12.44
C ALA A 97 6.06 -2.84 -12.71
N GLU A 98 6.58 -3.91 -12.09
CA GLU A 98 6.04 -5.27 -12.22
C GLU A 98 4.66 -5.38 -11.54
N GLU A 99 4.52 -4.79 -10.36
CA GLU A 99 3.29 -4.80 -9.56
C GLU A 99 2.24 -3.78 -10.05
N ARG A 100 2.60 -2.90 -11.00
CA ARG A 100 1.73 -1.87 -11.60
C ARG A 100 1.10 -0.92 -10.57
N GLY A 101 1.82 -0.63 -9.49
CA GLY A 101 1.40 0.30 -8.44
C GLY A 101 1.65 1.78 -8.77
N ALA A 102 1.20 2.67 -7.89
CA ALA A 102 1.47 4.11 -7.97
C ALA A 102 2.69 4.55 -7.15
N GLY A 103 3.04 3.79 -6.10
CA GLY A 103 4.20 3.99 -5.25
C GLY A 103 4.62 2.71 -4.54
N LEU A 104 5.86 2.69 -4.06
CA LEU A 104 6.44 1.60 -3.28
C LEU A 104 7.57 2.12 -2.37
N ALA A 105 7.44 1.89 -1.07
CA ALA A 105 8.42 2.24 -0.05
C ALA A 105 9.38 1.07 0.26
N ALA A 106 10.63 1.39 0.63
CA ALA A 106 11.64 0.41 1.06
C ALA A 106 11.16 -0.65 2.08
N PRO A 107 10.41 -0.30 3.15
CA PRO A 107 9.93 -1.30 4.11
C PRO A 107 9.02 -2.35 3.46
N GLN A 108 8.32 -2.01 2.38
CA GLN A 108 7.45 -2.94 1.65
C GLN A 108 8.20 -4.01 0.87
N ILE A 109 9.53 -3.91 0.75
CA ILE A 109 10.41 -4.99 0.27
C ILE A 109 11.35 -5.52 1.38
N GLY A 110 11.07 -5.14 2.63
CA GLY A 110 11.76 -5.59 3.83
C GLY A 110 13.03 -4.83 4.18
N VAL A 111 13.21 -3.61 3.65
CA VAL A 111 14.39 -2.77 3.93
C VAL A 111 13.95 -1.55 4.75
N SER A 112 14.46 -1.42 5.98
CA SER A 112 14.24 -0.22 6.79
C SER A 112 15.16 0.90 6.30
N ALA A 113 14.63 1.78 5.45
CA ALA A 113 15.30 2.97 4.95
C ALA A 113 14.25 3.99 4.52
N ARG A 114 14.46 5.28 4.81
CA ARG A 114 13.54 6.36 4.41
C ARG A 114 13.62 6.66 2.90
N VAL A 115 13.17 5.73 2.06
CA VAL A 115 13.20 5.81 0.60
C VAL A 115 11.92 5.24 0.02
N PHE A 116 11.32 5.94 -0.95
CA PHE A 116 10.25 5.38 -1.78
C PHE A 116 10.42 5.78 -3.25
N VAL A 117 9.71 5.04 -4.12
CA VAL A 117 9.56 5.33 -5.54
C VAL A 117 8.09 5.60 -5.86
N PHE A 118 7.84 6.34 -6.94
CA PHE A 118 6.49 6.63 -7.41
C PHE A 118 6.43 6.62 -8.94
N ASP A 119 5.26 6.30 -9.48
CA ASP A 119 4.93 6.37 -10.90
C ASP A 119 3.43 6.65 -11.06
N VAL A 120 3.08 7.93 -11.21
CA VAL A 120 1.69 8.41 -11.11
C VAL A 120 1.26 9.05 -12.43
N PRO A 121 0.05 8.73 -12.95
CA PRO A 121 -0.52 9.46 -14.08
C PRO A 121 -0.64 10.97 -13.82
N GLY A 122 -0.27 11.77 -14.80
CA GLY A 122 -0.46 13.22 -14.83
C GLY A 122 -0.94 13.71 -16.20
N PRO A 123 -1.14 15.03 -16.37
CA PRO A 123 -1.75 15.60 -17.58
C PRO A 123 -0.91 15.38 -18.84
N ASP A 124 0.42 15.46 -18.72
CA ASP A 124 1.38 15.34 -19.82
C ASP A 124 2.03 13.94 -19.90
N GLY A 125 1.41 12.94 -19.25
CA GLY A 125 1.95 11.60 -19.11
C GLY A 125 2.23 11.22 -17.66
N ARG A 126 2.93 10.10 -17.46
CA ARG A 126 3.26 9.61 -16.12
C ARG A 126 4.43 10.40 -15.54
N VAL A 127 4.34 10.71 -14.25
CA VAL A 127 5.41 11.34 -13.48
C VAL A 127 5.97 10.28 -12.53
N SER A 128 7.24 9.92 -12.74
CA SER A 128 7.92 8.87 -12.00
C SER A 128 9.26 9.32 -11.44
N GLY A 129 9.64 8.73 -10.31
CA GLY A 129 10.90 9.03 -9.64
C GLY A 129 11.01 8.39 -8.27
N HIS A 130 11.92 8.91 -7.47
CA HIS A 130 12.18 8.49 -6.09
C HIS A 130 12.37 9.69 -5.18
N LEU A 131 12.21 9.45 -3.88
CA LEU A 131 12.49 10.43 -2.85
C LEU A 131 13.16 9.75 -1.65
N VAL A 132 14.29 10.31 -1.22
CA VAL A 132 15.08 9.87 -0.07
C VAL A 132 14.95 10.88 1.05
N ASN A 133 14.77 10.40 2.28
CA ASN A 133 14.50 11.19 3.48
C ASN A 133 13.40 12.26 3.27
N PRO A 134 12.19 11.87 2.82
CA PRO A 134 11.13 12.81 2.53
C PRO A 134 10.62 13.51 3.79
N GLY A 135 10.31 14.80 3.64
CA GLY A 135 9.46 15.58 4.52
C GLY A 135 8.32 16.22 3.72
N LEU A 136 7.12 16.26 4.30
CA LEU A 136 5.92 16.80 3.67
C LEU A 136 5.50 18.11 4.31
N ASP A 137 5.27 19.13 3.48
CA ASP A 137 4.57 20.36 3.84
C ASP A 137 3.20 20.41 3.14
N PHE A 138 2.20 20.96 3.81
CA PHE A 138 0.84 21.14 3.27
C PHE A 138 0.57 22.64 3.13
N PRO A 139 0.39 23.17 1.91
CA PRO A 139 0.24 24.61 1.68
C PRO A 139 -1.12 25.16 2.11
N ASP A 140 -2.10 24.28 2.29
CA ASP A 140 -3.48 24.60 2.66
C ASP A 140 -4.10 23.41 3.41
N ASP A 141 -5.35 23.59 3.84
CA ASP A 141 -6.14 22.56 4.54
C ASP A 141 -7.09 21.80 3.62
N ASP A 142 -7.01 21.97 2.29
CA ASP A 142 -7.88 21.27 1.35
C ASP A 142 -7.68 19.76 1.48
N GLU A 143 -8.78 19.02 1.53
CA GLU A 143 -8.78 17.57 1.62
C GLU A 143 -9.32 16.93 0.34
N GLN A 144 -8.98 15.65 0.18
CA GLN A 144 -9.60 14.72 -0.75
C GLN A 144 -10.01 13.47 0.02
N ASP A 145 -11.14 12.89 -0.37
CA ASP A 145 -11.59 11.59 0.09
C ASP A 145 -11.80 10.71 -1.15
N GLY A 146 -11.43 9.44 -1.06
CA GLY A 146 -11.47 8.55 -2.21
C GLY A 146 -10.57 7.33 -2.07
N PRO A 147 -10.63 6.42 -3.05
CA PRO A 147 -10.13 5.07 -2.90
C PRO A 147 -8.61 5.04 -2.76
N GLU A 148 -8.14 4.34 -1.74
CA GLU A 148 -6.74 4.07 -1.50
C GLU A 148 -6.53 2.56 -1.30
N GLY A 149 -5.48 2.04 -1.94
CA GLY A 149 -5.04 0.65 -1.79
C GLY A 149 -3.54 0.62 -1.52
N CYS A 150 -3.02 -0.56 -1.19
CA CYS A 150 -1.62 -0.75 -0.84
C CYS A 150 -1.12 -2.09 -1.38
N LEU A 151 0.09 -2.13 -1.95
CA LEU A 151 0.72 -3.38 -2.40
C LEU A 151 0.97 -4.36 -1.24
N SER A 152 1.08 -3.85 0.00
CA SER A 152 1.18 -4.66 1.21
C SER A 152 -0.18 -5.11 1.78
N ILE A 153 -1.30 -4.67 1.20
CA ILE A 153 -2.66 -5.12 1.54
C ILE A 153 -3.40 -5.46 0.23
N PRO A 154 -3.00 -6.54 -0.47
CA PRO A 154 -3.46 -6.81 -1.84
C PRO A 154 -4.98 -6.94 -1.96
N GLY A 155 -5.52 -6.33 -3.02
CA GLY A 155 -6.92 -6.48 -3.43
C GLY A 155 -7.94 -5.69 -2.60
N LEU A 156 -7.51 -4.96 -1.58
CA LEU A 156 -8.40 -4.17 -0.72
C LEU A 156 -8.22 -2.68 -0.96
N TYR A 157 -9.35 -1.98 -1.06
CA TYR A 157 -9.42 -0.54 -1.28
C TYR A 157 -10.46 0.06 -0.35
N PHE A 158 -10.10 1.17 0.31
CA PHE A 158 -11.03 1.92 1.15
C PHE A 158 -10.84 3.41 0.93
N ASP A 159 -11.95 4.15 0.98
CA ASP A 159 -11.90 5.60 0.91
C ASP A 159 -11.12 6.15 2.11
N THR A 160 -10.08 6.91 1.82
CA THR A 160 -9.15 7.44 2.82
C THR A 160 -9.00 8.94 2.62
N LYS A 161 -9.16 9.71 3.69
CA LYS A 161 -8.95 11.16 3.65
C LYS A 161 -7.46 11.50 3.62
N ARG A 162 -7.09 12.41 2.72
CA ARG A 162 -5.73 12.92 2.51
C ARG A 162 -5.78 14.42 2.24
N ARG A 163 -4.66 15.11 2.42
CA ARG A 163 -4.52 16.48 1.89
C ARG A 163 -4.59 16.45 0.37
N GLN A 164 -5.25 17.43 -0.22
CA GLN A 164 -5.32 17.57 -1.66
C GLN A 164 -3.96 17.98 -2.24
N ASN A 165 -3.26 18.88 -1.55
CA ASN A 165 -2.05 19.54 -2.03
C ASN A 165 -0.89 19.23 -1.09
N VAL A 166 0.26 18.88 -1.67
CA VAL A 166 1.46 18.48 -0.92
C VAL A 166 2.70 19.06 -1.57
N VAL A 167 3.62 19.55 -0.76
CA VAL A 167 5.01 19.83 -1.15
C VAL A 167 5.90 18.82 -0.44
N ALA A 168 6.40 17.84 -1.17
CA ALA A 168 7.38 16.88 -0.67
C ALA A 168 8.80 17.37 -0.97
N LYS A 169 9.66 17.38 0.04
CA LYS A 169 11.08 17.74 -0.06
C LYS A 169 11.93 16.58 0.43
N GLY A 170 13.10 16.40 -0.16
CA GLY A 170 14.05 15.38 0.25
C GLY A 170 15.25 15.41 -0.67
N PHE A 171 15.80 14.24 -0.94
CA PHE A 171 16.98 14.07 -1.77
C PHE A 171 16.76 13.02 -2.85
N ASN A 172 17.55 13.08 -3.92
CA ASN A 172 17.67 11.99 -4.87
C ASN A 172 18.67 10.92 -4.35
N ALA A 173 18.89 9.85 -5.12
CA ALA A 173 19.80 8.76 -4.78
C ALA A 173 21.29 9.14 -4.82
N TYR A 174 21.63 10.37 -5.22
CA TYR A 174 22.98 10.92 -5.25
C TYR A 174 23.22 11.97 -4.15
N GLY A 175 22.18 12.33 -3.39
CA GLY A 175 22.26 13.31 -2.30
C GLY A 175 21.93 14.74 -2.70
N ASP A 176 21.48 14.98 -3.93
CA ASP A 176 21.04 16.31 -4.34
C ASP A 176 19.62 16.60 -3.84
N PRO A 177 19.33 17.83 -3.40
CA PRO A 177 18.00 18.20 -2.96
C PRO A 177 17.00 18.16 -4.12
N VAL A 178 15.82 17.62 -3.85
CA VAL A 178 14.70 17.58 -4.79
C VAL A 178 13.40 18.01 -4.12
N GLN A 179 12.47 18.48 -4.93
CA GLN A 179 11.12 18.83 -4.49
C GLN A 179 10.09 18.29 -5.48
N VAL A 180 9.00 17.74 -4.95
CA VAL A 180 7.83 17.33 -5.72
C VAL A 180 6.61 18.03 -5.14
N VAL A 181 6.01 18.94 -5.91
CA VAL A 181 4.73 19.57 -5.59
C VAL A 181 3.65 18.76 -6.28
N GLY A 182 2.77 18.11 -5.51
CA GLY A 182 1.75 17.21 -6.01
C GLY A 182 0.34 17.65 -5.63
N THR A 183 -0.62 17.35 -6.50
CA THR A 183 -2.06 17.46 -6.21
C THR A 183 -2.77 16.14 -6.51
N GLY A 184 -3.93 15.91 -5.90
CA GLY A 184 -4.78 14.76 -6.22
C GLY A 184 -4.07 13.43 -5.96
N LEU A 185 -4.01 12.56 -6.98
CA LEU A 185 -3.38 11.25 -6.85
C LEU A 185 -1.88 11.33 -6.50
N MET A 186 -1.14 12.30 -7.05
CA MET A 186 0.26 12.50 -6.67
C MET A 186 0.38 12.87 -5.18
N ALA A 187 -0.44 13.81 -4.71
CA ALA A 187 -0.46 14.18 -3.29
C ALA A 187 -0.80 12.99 -2.37
N ARG A 188 -1.76 12.15 -2.78
CA ARG A 188 -2.12 10.91 -2.07
C ARG A 188 -0.96 9.93 -2.03
N CYS A 189 -0.31 9.69 -3.17
CA CYS A 189 0.85 8.81 -3.27
C CYS A 189 1.98 9.28 -2.35
N LEU A 190 2.38 10.55 -2.40
CA LEU A 190 3.45 11.09 -1.55
C LEU A 190 3.14 10.94 -0.05
N GLN A 191 1.89 11.17 0.37
CA GLN A 191 1.45 10.95 1.75
C GLN A 191 1.46 9.47 2.13
N HIS A 192 0.96 8.58 1.26
CA HIS A 192 0.91 7.14 1.48
C HIS A 192 2.32 6.54 1.64
N GLU A 193 3.21 6.87 0.72
CA GLU A 193 4.57 6.34 0.76
C GLU A 193 5.37 6.90 1.94
N THR A 194 5.13 8.15 2.34
CA THR A 194 5.75 8.71 3.53
C THR A 194 5.25 8.04 4.81
N ASP A 195 3.95 7.75 4.91
CA ASP A 195 3.39 6.98 6.03
C ASP A 195 4.07 5.63 6.22
N HIS A 196 4.35 4.92 5.12
CA HIS A 196 5.07 3.65 5.17
C HIS A 196 6.45 3.78 5.83
N LEU A 197 7.15 4.90 5.60
CA LEU A 197 8.44 5.16 6.23
C LEU A 197 8.31 5.45 7.72
N ASP A 198 7.13 5.84 8.19
CA ASP A 198 6.83 6.11 9.60
C ASP A 198 6.14 4.90 10.27
N GLY A 199 6.03 3.74 9.58
CA GLY A 199 5.35 2.54 10.09
C GLY A 199 3.83 2.66 10.14
N VAL A 200 3.26 3.65 9.46
CA VAL A 200 1.82 3.91 9.38
C VAL A 200 1.27 3.29 8.09
N LEU A 201 0.14 2.60 8.20
CA LEU A 201 -0.57 2.05 7.04
C LEU A 201 -1.85 2.83 6.81
N PHE A 202 -2.34 2.90 5.56
CA PHE A 202 -3.52 3.69 5.23
C PHE A 202 -4.77 3.30 6.07
N VAL A 203 -4.87 2.02 6.44
CA VAL A 203 -5.97 1.51 7.30
C VAL A 203 -6.01 2.16 8.69
N ASP A 204 -4.92 2.77 9.14
CA ASP A 204 -4.86 3.50 10.42
C ASP A 204 -5.41 4.92 10.31
N ARG A 205 -5.60 5.44 9.09
CA ARG A 205 -6.22 6.74 8.83
C ARG A 205 -7.73 6.66 8.63
N LEU A 206 -8.27 5.45 8.52
CA LEU A 206 -9.70 5.22 8.38
C LEU A 206 -10.44 5.55 9.68
N ASP A 207 -11.69 6.00 9.55
CA ASP A 207 -12.56 6.13 10.72
C ASP A 207 -12.80 4.77 11.39
N ALA A 208 -13.26 4.78 12.64
CA ALA A 208 -13.40 3.57 13.43
C ALA A 208 -14.34 2.51 12.83
N ALA A 209 -15.36 2.91 12.06
CA ALA A 209 -16.26 1.97 11.41
C ALA A 209 -15.60 1.33 10.20
N THR A 210 -15.08 2.14 9.27
CA THR A 210 -14.39 1.66 8.07
C THR A 210 -13.16 0.83 8.42
N ARG A 211 -12.41 1.23 9.46
CA ARG A 211 -11.26 0.44 9.93
C ARG A 211 -11.67 -0.94 10.44
N ARG A 212 -12.80 -1.08 11.14
CA ARG A 212 -13.28 -2.40 11.59
C ARG A 212 -13.61 -3.30 10.40
N GLU A 213 -14.21 -2.74 9.37
CA GLU A 213 -14.51 -3.45 8.11
C GLU A 213 -13.23 -3.86 7.39
N ALA A 214 -12.26 -2.94 7.24
CA ALA A 214 -10.96 -3.23 6.65
C ALA A 214 -10.22 -4.34 7.39
N MET A 215 -10.17 -4.29 8.73
CA MET A 215 -9.53 -5.33 9.53
C MET A 215 -10.24 -6.68 9.46
N ARG A 216 -11.54 -6.70 9.18
CA ARG A 216 -12.25 -7.95 8.90
C ARG A 216 -11.87 -8.49 7.53
N ALA A 217 -11.90 -7.66 6.49
CA ALA A 217 -11.51 -8.04 5.14
C ALA A 217 -10.06 -8.57 5.07
N ILE A 218 -9.14 -7.93 5.80
CA ILE A 218 -7.74 -8.39 5.90
C ILE A 218 -7.62 -9.78 6.54
N ARG A 219 -8.43 -10.09 7.56
CA ARG A 219 -8.41 -11.44 8.19
C ARG A 219 -9.02 -12.50 7.28
N ASP A 220 -10.00 -12.11 6.49
CA ASP A 220 -10.73 -13.01 5.58
C ASP A 220 -10.00 -13.19 4.23
N ALA A 221 -8.91 -12.45 3.97
CA ALA A 221 -8.14 -12.52 2.73
C ALA A 221 -7.25 -13.77 2.66
N ASP A 222 -7.13 -14.35 1.46
CA ASP A 222 -6.38 -15.60 1.24
C ASP A 222 -4.87 -15.49 1.56
N TRP A 223 -4.30 -14.30 1.43
CA TRP A 223 -2.89 -14.01 1.74
C TRP A 223 -2.63 -13.76 3.23
N SER A 224 -3.69 -13.71 4.06
CA SER A 224 -3.59 -13.38 5.48
C SER A 224 -2.89 -14.49 6.25
N GLY A 225 -1.84 -14.14 7.01
CA GLY A 225 -1.05 -15.09 7.78
C GLY A 225 0.02 -15.83 6.97
N GLU A 226 0.23 -15.49 5.70
CA GLU A 226 1.41 -15.93 4.97
C GLU A 226 2.70 -15.43 5.66
N ALA A 227 3.66 -16.34 5.83
CA ALA A 227 4.91 -16.01 6.50
C ALA A 227 5.75 -15.07 5.63
N ALA A 228 6.18 -13.96 6.22
CA ALA A 228 7.09 -13.04 5.58
C ALA A 228 8.40 -13.75 5.15
N PRO A 229 8.90 -13.55 3.92
CA PRO A 229 10.19 -14.11 3.51
C PRO A 229 11.33 -13.57 4.38
N THR A 230 12.34 -14.39 4.69
CA THR A 230 13.40 -14.00 5.63
C THR A 230 14.19 -12.78 5.11
N VAL A 231 14.26 -11.72 5.92
CA VAL A 231 14.92 -10.45 5.58
C VAL A 231 16.45 -10.62 5.63
N LYS A 232 17.16 -10.20 4.58
CA LYS A 232 18.58 -9.82 4.71
C LYS A 232 18.59 -8.38 5.19
N VAL A 233 19.04 -8.17 6.43
CA VAL A 233 19.34 -6.82 6.93
C VAL A 233 20.32 -6.20 5.93
N SER A 234 19.96 -5.07 5.33
CA SER A 234 20.89 -4.34 4.48
C SER A 234 22.09 -3.95 5.36
N PRO A 235 23.35 -4.17 4.93
CA PRO A 235 24.54 -4.03 5.78
C PRO A 235 24.84 -2.58 6.22
N HIS A 236 24.00 -1.61 5.85
CA HIS A 236 24.11 -0.24 6.32
C HIS A 236 23.80 -0.13 7.82
N HIS A 237 24.84 -0.29 8.63
CA HIS A 237 24.92 0.34 9.94
C HIS A 237 25.40 1.78 9.75
N ILE A 238 24.48 2.74 9.81
CA ILE A 238 24.75 4.15 9.51
C ILE A 238 25.23 4.91 10.77
N HIS A 239 26.25 4.38 11.46
CA HIS A 239 26.92 5.14 12.51
C HIS A 239 27.78 6.23 11.86
N GLY A 240 27.26 7.45 11.79
CA GLY A 240 28.08 8.65 11.64
C GLY A 240 29.01 8.74 12.84
N ARG A 241 30.29 8.42 12.64
CA ARG A 241 31.33 8.64 13.66
C ARG A 241 31.43 10.15 13.86
N LEU A 242 30.90 10.64 14.97
CA LEU A 242 31.21 11.98 15.47
C LEU A 242 32.73 12.02 15.72
N GLY A 243 33.43 12.79 14.88
CA GLY A 243 34.78 13.27 15.11
C GLY A 243 34.74 14.77 15.36
#